data_AF-A0A953TPW6-F1
#
_entry.id   AF-A0A953TPW6-F1
#
_cell.length_a   1.000
_cell.length_b   1.000
_cell.length_c   1.000
_cell.angle_alpha   90.00
_cell.angle_beta   90.00
_cell.angle_gamma   90.00
#
_symmetry.space_group_name_H-M   'P 1'
#
loop_
_entity.id
_entity.type
_entity.pdbx_description
1 polymer ?
#
loop_
_entity_poly.entity_id
_entity_poly.type
_entity_poly.pdbx_seq_one_letter_code
_entity_poly.pdbx_strand_id
1 'polypeptide(L)'
;MPLNNRIAPERRDWSHIVFNGLPPGPGVYFEEAALDERIGVEAVALLIDPEPSELLTNVNLNLNLKSGIAATAYGPVLFLIWWIPPIINGLPSAFYEQVMNPLYFKTSEVLCRLADQTHLHVLLVDATGQVLTVFEYKNTFAFDRIQAGVDGARVAWPGSDDFSRAKRTYEQENCIDKLLTLKD
;
A
#
# COMPACT_ATOMS: atom_id res chain seq x y z
N MET A 1 -2.62 18.42 5.37
CA MET A 1 -1.52 19.05 4.61
C MET A 1 -0.94 17.99 3.69
N PRO A 2 -0.86 18.21 2.36
CA PRO A 2 -0.12 17.28 1.50
C PRO A 2 1.38 17.48 1.76
N LEU A 3 2.07 16.42 2.16
CA LEU A 3 3.51 16.43 2.42
C LEU A 3 4.23 16.18 1.09
N ASN A 4 4.87 17.23 0.54
CA ASN A 4 5.78 17.12 -0.60
C ASN A 4 6.98 16.25 -0.21
N ASN A 5 6.93 14.96 -0.55
CA ASN A 5 7.90 13.95 -0.09
C ASN A 5 8.69 13.34 -1.26
N ARG A 6 9.53 14.10 -1.97
CA ARG A 6 10.39 13.48 -2.98
C ARG A 6 11.81 14.00 -2.98
N ILE A 7 12.75 13.05 -3.08
CA ILE A 7 14.11 13.23 -3.59
C ILE A 7 14.05 12.71 -5.04
N ALA A 8 14.61 13.46 -6.00
CA ALA A 8 14.49 13.12 -7.42
C ALA A 8 15.06 11.71 -7.71
N PRO A 9 14.32 10.81 -8.40
CA PRO A 9 14.79 9.50 -8.80
C PRO A 9 15.79 9.73 -9.91
N GLU A 10 17.04 9.34 -9.65
CA GLU A 10 17.98 9.07 -10.71
C GLU A 10 17.34 7.99 -11.61
N ARG A 11 17.28 8.23 -12.92
CA ARG A 11 16.83 7.20 -13.88
C ARG A 11 17.83 6.04 -13.85
N ARG A 12 17.55 5.04 -13.02
CA ARG A 12 18.23 3.74 -13.02
C ARG A 12 17.45 2.78 -13.91
N ASP A 13 18.16 1.86 -14.55
CA ASP A 13 17.57 0.77 -15.31
C ASP A 13 17.13 -0.33 -14.34
N TRP A 14 15.83 -0.55 -14.23
CA TRP A 14 15.20 -1.53 -13.34
C TRP A 14 14.73 -2.79 -14.06
N SER A 15 15.07 -2.94 -15.35
CA SER A 15 14.61 -4.04 -16.21
C SER A 15 15.00 -5.44 -15.69
N HIS A 16 16.02 -5.54 -14.83
CA HIS A 16 16.49 -6.77 -14.23
C HIS A 16 15.63 -7.26 -13.04
N ILE A 17 14.74 -6.42 -12.50
CA ILE A 17 13.87 -6.78 -11.38
C ILE A 17 12.50 -7.22 -11.93
N VAL A 18 12.16 -8.49 -11.69
CA VAL A 18 10.88 -9.10 -12.09
C VAL A 18 10.27 -9.82 -10.91
N PHE A 19 9.01 -9.48 -10.59
CA PHE A 19 8.25 -10.13 -9.53
C PHE A 19 7.37 -11.24 -10.13
N ASN A 20 7.42 -12.44 -9.54
CA ASN A 20 6.66 -13.60 -9.99
C ASN A 20 5.50 -13.89 -9.04
N GLY A 21 4.43 -14.52 -9.57
CA GLY A 21 3.29 -14.94 -8.74
C GLY A 21 2.44 -13.79 -8.23
N LEU A 22 2.43 -12.66 -8.96
CA LEU A 22 1.65 -11.49 -8.59
C LEU A 22 0.15 -11.81 -8.54
N PRO A 23 -0.58 -11.22 -7.57
CA PRO A 23 -2.02 -11.35 -7.51
C PRO A 23 -2.68 -10.75 -8.75
N PRO A 24 -3.83 -11.28 -9.18
CA PRO A 24 -4.53 -10.76 -10.35
C PRO A 24 -5.18 -9.40 -10.03
N GLY A 25 -5.01 -8.44 -10.95
CA GLY A 25 -5.67 -7.13 -10.91
C GLY A 25 -4.86 -6.03 -10.22
N PRO A 26 -5.34 -4.78 -10.29
CA PRO A 26 -4.64 -3.63 -9.74
C PRO A 26 -4.67 -3.63 -8.22
N GLY A 27 -3.60 -3.13 -7.59
CA GLY A 27 -3.53 -3.04 -6.13
C GLY A 27 -2.15 -2.69 -5.61
N VAL A 28 -2.05 -2.55 -4.29
CA VAL A 28 -0.77 -2.32 -3.60
C VAL A 28 -0.45 -3.49 -2.69
N TYR A 29 0.80 -3.95 -2.73
CA TYR A 29 1.30 -5.06 -1.92
C TYR A 29 2.65 -4.68 -1.32
N PHE A 30 2.96 -5.21 -0.15
CA PHE A 30 4.30 -5.06 0.41
C PHE A 30 5.12 -6.30 0.12
N GLU A 31 6.34 -6.08 -0.35
CA GLU A 31 7.31 -7.13 -0.64
C GLU A 31 8.68 -6.74 -0.10
N GLU A 32 9.61 -7.69 -0.12
CA GLU A 32 11.02 -7.45 0.17
C GLU A 32 11.82 -7.46 -1.12
N ALA A 33 12.64 -6.44 -1.34
CA ALA A 33 13.49 -6.33 -2.51
C ALA A 33 14.84 -5.69 -2.17
N ALA A 34 15.90 -6.13 -2.84
CA ALA A 34 17.19 -5.45 -2.80
C ALA A 34 17.31 -4.54 -4.03
N LEU A 35 17.09 -3.23 -3.85
CA LEU A 35 17.13 -2.25 -4.94
C LEU A 35 18.56 -1.72 -5.20
N ASP A 36 19.40 -1.71 -4.17
CA ASP A 36 20.83 -1.40 -4.25
C ASP A 36 21.57 -2.38 -3.34
N GLU A 37 22.48 -3.17 -3.92
CA GLU A 37 23.23 -4.21 -3.19
C GLU A 37 23.98 -3.68 -1.96
N ARG A 38 24.33 -2.38 -1.95
CA ARG A 38 25.05 -1.74 -0.83
C ARG A 38 24.14 -1.42 0.35
N ILE A 39 22.84 -1.27 0.09
CA ILE A 39 21.83 -1.01 1.13
C ILE A 39 21.30 -2.35 1.67
N GLY A 40 21.14 -3.33 0.79
CA GLY A 40 20.63 -4.66 1.12
C GLY A 40 19.12 -4.76 0.86
N VAL A 41 18.48 -5.68 1.58
CA VAL A 41 17.03 -5.95 1.43
C VAL A 41 16.21 -4.89 2.16
N GLU A 42 15.23 -4.35 1.46
CA GLU A 42 14.33 -3.29 1.92
C GLU A 42 12.87 -3.77 1.80
N ALA A 43 11.97 -3.30 2.69
CA ALA A 43 10.55 -3.45 2.45
C ALA A 43 10.10 -2.38 1.44
N VAL A 44 9.38 -2.81 0.41
CA VAL A 44 8.93 -1.98 -0.71
C VAL A 44 7.43 -2.12 -0.92
N ALA A 45 6.82 -1.11 -1.55
CA ALA A 45 5.43 -1.20 -2.00
C ALA A 45 5.39 -1.49 -3.50
N LEU A 46 4.80 -2.61 -3.89
CA LEU A 46 4.49 -2.92 -5.28
C LEU A 46 3.14 -2.31 -5.62
N LEU A 47 3.14 -1.35 -6.53
CA LEU A 47 1.94 -0.82 -7.16
C LEU A 47 1.73 -1.56 -8.48
N ILE A 48 0.74 -2.44 -8.52
CA ILE A 48 0.37 -3.20 -9.71
C ILE A 48 -0.76 -2.46 -10.40
N ASP A 49 -0.54 -2.09 -11.65
CA ASP A 49 -1.58 -1.52 -12.51
C ASP A 49 -1.39 -2.06 -13.94
N PRO A 50 -2.31 -2.90 -14.45
CA PRO A 50 -2.20 -3.47 -15.80
C PRO A 50 -2.27 -2.42 -16.91
N GLU A 51 -2.94 -1.30 -16.68
CA GLU A 51 -3.13 -0.22 -17.64
C GLU A 51 -2.74 1.11 -16.98
N PRO A 52 -1.46 1.29 -16.63
CA PRO A 52 -1.06 2.44 -15.85
C PRO A 52 -1.29 3.70 -16.65
N SER A 53 -2.08 4.62 -16.10
CA SER A 53 -2.30 5.93 -16.73
C SER A 53 -0.96 6.65 -16.97
N GLU A 54 -0.92 7.56 -17.96
CA GLU A 54 0.27 8.40 -18.18
C GLU A 54 0.69 9.21 -16.94
N LEU A 55 -0.24 9.42 -16.01
CA LEU A 55 0.05 10.07 -14.74
C LEU A 55 0.96 9.20 -13.86
N LEU A 56 0.77 7.87 -13.87
CA LEU A 56 1.60 6.90 -13.14
C LEU A 56 2.98 6.71 -13.76
N THR A 57 3.16 7.06 -15.03
CA THR A 57 4.46 7.05 -15.70
C THR A 57 5.16 8.41 -15.63
N ASN A 58 4.51 9.43 -15.06
CA ASN A 58 5.11 10.73 -14.81
C ASN A 58 6.16 10.61 -13.70
N VAL A 59 7.32 11.26 -13.91
CA VAL A 59 8.37 11.32 -12.90
C VAL A 59 7.84 11.93 -11.59
N ASN A 60 6.98 12.93 -11.62
CA ASN A 60 6.54 13.65 -10.42
C ASN A 60 5.18 13.16 -9.89
N LEU A 61 5.16 11.96 -9.33
CA LEU A 61 3.98 11.41 -8.67
C LEU A 61 3.92 11.81 -7.19
N ASN A 62 2.80 12.38 -6.75
CA ASN A 62 2.51 12.55 -5.33
C ASN A 62 1.68 11.37 -4.84
N LEU A 63 2.08 10.75 -3.73
CA LEU A 63 1.38 9.61 -3.15
C LEU A 63 0.97 9.92 -1.72
N ASN A 64 -0.28 9.60 -1.40
CA ASN A 64 -0.82 9.75 -0.05
C ASN A 64 -1.34 8.40 0.46
N LEU A 65 -1.34 8.24 1.78
CA LEU A 65 -1.85 7.06 2.46
C LEU A 65 -2.84 7.46 3.55
N LYS A 66 -3.91 6.68 3.68
CA LYS A 66 -4.86 6.68 4.78
C LYS A 66 -5.04 5.25 5.20
N SER A 67 -5.08 5.04 6.49
CA SER A 67 -5.15 3.72 7.08
C SER A 67 -6.22 3.68 8.14
N GLY A 68 -6.69 2.47 8.43
CA GLY A 68 -7.60 2.22 9.54
C GLY A 68 -7.81 0.74 9.76
N ILE A 69 -8.45 0.43 10.89
CA ILE A 69 -8.83 -0.94 11.24
C ILE A 69 -10.34 -0.97 11.35
N ALA A 70 -10.97 -1.77 10.49
CA ALA A 70 -12.40 -2.05 10.56
C ALA A 70 -12.64 -3.30 11.39
N ALA A 71 -13.59 -3.26 12.31
CA ALA A 71 -14.04 -4.44 13.03
C ALA A 71 -15.18 -5.10 12.26
N THR A 72 -15.08 -6.41 12.04
CA THR A 72 -16.17 -7.22 11.49
C THR A 72 -16.57 -8.31 12.50
N ALA A 73 -17.70 -8.98 12.26
CA ALA A 73 -18.11 -10.12 13.08
C ALA A 73 -17.11 -11.30 13.06
N TYR A 74 -16.20 -11.34 12.08
CA TYR A 74 -15.26 -12.44 11.88
C TYR A 74 -13.80 -12.07 12.21
N GLY A 75 -13.56 -10.80 12.57
CA GLY A 75 -12.24 -10.31 12.90
C GLY A 75 -11.99 -8.88 12.43
N PRO A 76 -10.92 -8.26 12.94
CA PRO A 76 -10.45 -6.98 12.45
C PRO A 76 -9.84 -7.10 11.04
N VAL A 77 -9.94 -6.03 10.28
CA VAL A 77 -9.37 -5.88 8.94
C VAL A 77 -8.58 -4.58 8.90
N LEU A 78 -7.29 -4.65 8.54
CA LEU A 78 -6.49 -3.47 8.25
C LEU A 78 -6.76 -3.08 6.80
N PHE A 79 -7.12 -1.81 6.57
CA PHE A 79 -7.20 -1.23 5.24
C PHE A 79 -6.18 -0.09 5.10
N LEU A 80 -5.60 -0.01 3.91
CA LEU A 80 -4.65 1.01 3.47
C LEU A 80 -5.14 1.55 2.14
N ILE A 81 -5.54 2.82 2.11
CA ILE A 81 -6.01 3.52 0.92
C ILE A 81 -4.88 4.42 0.45
N TRP A 82 -4.32 4.07 -0.70
CA TRP A 82 -3.32 4.83 -1.42
C TRP A 82 -4.02 5.70 -2.45
N TRP A 83 -3.72 7.00 -2.53
CA TRP A 83 -4.30 7.84 -3.58
C TRP A 83 -3.34 8.89 -4.12
N ILE A 84 -3.62 9.25 -5.37
CA ILE A 84 -2.80 10.11 -6.19
C ILE A 84 -3.64 11.33 -6.60
N PRO A 85 -3.19 12.56 -6.29
CA PRO A 85 -3.88 13.80 -6.66
C PRO A 85 -3.70 14.11 -8.16
N PRO A 86 -4.44 15.09 -8.72
CA PRO A 86 -5.46 15.92 -8.06
C PRO A 86 -6.73 15.15 -7.71
N ILE A 87 -7.47 15.71 -6.74
CA ILE A 87 -8.86 15.31 -6.46
C ILE A 87 -9.78 16.18 -7.30
N ILE A 88 -10.52 15.57 -8.22
CA ILE A 88 -11.47 16.24 -9.11
C ILE A 88 -12.85 15.67 -8.79
N ASN A 89 -13.81 16.54 -8.44
CA ASN A 89 -15.16 16.15 -8.04
C ASN A 89 -15.21 15.11 -6.89
N GLY A 90 -14.28 15.19 -5.94
CA GLY A 90 -14.19 14.26 -4.81
C GLY A 90 -13.44 12.96 -5.11
N LEU A 91 -13.02 12.75 -6.37
CA LEU A 91 -12.30 11.54 -6.79
C LEU A 91 -10.82 11.84 -7.03
N PRO A 92 -9.90 11.06 -6.45
CA PRO A 92 -8.49 11.15 -6.81
C PRO A 92 -8.28 10.66 -8.26
N SER A 93 -7.16 11.08 -8.87
CA SER A 93 -6.80 10.65 -10.23
C SER A 93 -6.56 9.14 -10.32
N ALA A 94 -6.06 8.55 -9.24
CA ALA A 94 -6.02 7.11 -9.03
C ALA A 94 -6.06 6.81 -7.53
N PHE A 95 -6.60 5.65 -7.17
CA PHE A 95 -6.53 5.12 -5.82
C PHE A 95 -6.42 3.60 -5.85
N TYR A 96 -5.83 3.05 -4.81
CA TYR A 96 -5.65 1.62 -4.63
C TYR A 96 -5.91 1.27 -3.17
N GLU A 97 -6.66 0.21 -2.95
CA GLU A 97 -6.88 -0.33 -1.61
C GLU A 97 -6.05 -1.58 -1.41
N GLN A 98 -5.38 -1.63 -0.26
CA GLN A 98 -4.70 -2.80 0.23
C GLN A 98 -5.37 -3.23 1.54
N VAL A 99 -5.82 -4.48 1.56
CA VAL A 99 -6.53 -5.08 2.70
C VAL A 99 -5.67 -6.20 3.27
N MET A 100 -5.35 -6.11 4.57
CA MET A 100 -4.43 -7.02 5.25
C MET A 100 -5.03 -7.59 6.53
N ASN A 101 -4.54 -8.76 6.94
CA ASN A 101 -4.94 -9.40 8.19
C ASN A 101 -4.12 -8.86 9.36
N PRO A 102 -4.66 -8.02 10.25
CA PRO A 102 -3.91 -7.52 11.41
C PRO A 102 -3.59 -8.61 12.45
N LEU A 103 -4.28 -9.75 12.42
CA LEU A 103 -3.99 -10.88 13.30
C LEU A 103 -2.82 -11.73 12.80
N TYR A 104 -2.47 -11.61 11.51
CA TYR A 104 -1.34 -12.32 10.94
C TYR A 104 -0.03 -11.65 11.35
N PHE A 105 0.86 -12.40 12.03
CA PHE A 105 2.06 -11.83 12.63
C PHE A 105 2.97 -11.10 11.62
N LYS A 106 3.03 -11.57 10.37
CA LYS A 106 3.84 -10.92 9.32
C LYS A 106 3.33 -9.53 8.94
N THR A 107 2.05 -9.22 9.19
CA THR A 107 1.52 -7.87 8.95
C THR A 107 2.16 -6.86 9.90
N SER A 108 2.33 -7.20 11.19
CA SER A 108 3.07 -6.33 12.11
C SER A 108 4.56 -6.28 11.76
N GLU A 109 5.15 -7.40 11.35
CA GLU A 109 6.56 -7.47 10.94
C GLU A 109 6.88 -6.55 9.75
N VAL A 110 6.09 -6.61 8.67
CA VAL A 110 6.32 -5.77 7.49
C VAL A 110 6.09 -4.30 7.80
N LEU A 111 5.10 -3.95 8.63
CA LEU A 111 4.87 -2.57 9.06
C LEU A 111 6.01 -2.02 9.93
N CYS A 112 6.61 -2.86 10.78
CA CYS A 112 7.80 -2.51 11.56
C CYS A 112 8.97 -2.15 10.65
N ARG A 113 9.26 -3.02 9.66
CA ARG A 113 10.34 -2.78 8.69
C ARG A 113 10.10 -1.50 7.90
N LEU A 114 8.87 -1.32 7.41
CA LEU A 114 8.46 -0.10 6.73
C LEU A 114 8.62 1.13 7.62
N ALA A 115 8.39 1.04 8.94
CA ALA A 115 8.57 2.16 9.86
C ALA A 115 10.04 2.51 10.13
N ASP A 116 10.92 1.50 10.14
CA ASP A 116 12.35 1.68 10.43
C ASP A 116 13.16 2.26 9.26
N GLN A 117 12.60 2.27 8.05
CA GLN A 117 13.24 2.81 6.86
C GLN A 117 13.04 4.33 6.74
N THR A 118 14.09 5.04 6.30
CA THR A 118 14.03 6.50 6.08
C THR A 118 13.25 6.89 4.82
N HIS A 119 13.19 5.98 3.85
CA HIS A 119 12.52 6.14 2.57
C HIS A 119 11.62 4.94 2.29
N LEU A 120 10.53 5.19 1.56
CA LEU A 120 9.70 4.16 0.98
C LEU A 120 9.93 4.14 -0.52
N HIS A 121 10.34 2.99 -1.05
CA HIS A 121 10.35 2.75 -2.48
C HIS A 121 9.03 2.13 -2.92
N VAL A 122 8.40 2.76 -3.91
CA VAL A 122 7.18 2.28 -4.56
C VAL A 122 7.54 1.88 -5.98
N LEU A 123 7.39 0.60 -6.30
CA LEU A 123 7.70 0.02 -7.59
C LEU A 123 6.40 -0.05 -8.40
N LEU A 124 6.33 0.65 -9.52
CA LEU A 124 5.24 0.47 -10.47
C LEU A 124 5.54 -0.78 -11.29
N VAL A 125 4.65 -1.75 -11.24
CA VAL A 125 4.81 -3.07 -11.86
C VAL A 125 3.66 -3.31 -12.82
N ASP A 126 4.00 -3.79 -14.03
CA ASP A 126 2.99 -4.15 -15.03
C ASP A 126 2.40 -5.55 -14.79
N ALA A 127 1.45 -5.95 -15.64
CA ALA A 127 0.78 -7.24 -15.55
C ALA A 127 1.72 -8.46 -15.73
N THR A 128 2.94 -8.28 -16.24
CA THR A 128 3.95 -9.34 -16.40
C THR A 128 4.88 -9.45 -15.20
N GLY A 129 4.79 -8.51 -14.25
CA GLY A 129 5.70 -8.45 -13.11
C GLY A 129 6.96 -7.62 -13.36
N GLN A 130 7.05 -6.95 -14.51
CA GLN A 130 8.17 -6.09 -14.84
C GLN A 130 8.07 -4.75 -14.12
N VAL A 131 9.14 -4.33 -13.45
CA VAL A 131 9.24 -2.99 -12.88
C VAL A 131 9.38 -1.96 -13.99
N LEU A 132 8.40 -1.06 -14.09
CA LEU A 132 8.38 0.04 -15.05
C LEU A 132 9.13 1.27 -14.53
N THR A 133 8.98 1.57 -13.24
CA THR A 133 9.64 2.69 -12.58
C THR A 133 9.67 2.50 -11.07
N VAL A 134 10.58 3.20 -10.40
CA VAL A 134 10.70 3.25 -8.94
C VAL A 134 10.53 4.69 -8.47
N PHE A 135 9.62 4.89 -7.53
CA PHE A 135 9.41 6.16 -6.85
C PHE A 135 10.00 6.07 -5.45
N GLU A 136 10.89 6.99 -5.12
CA GLU A 136 11.42 7.12 -3.76
C GLU A 136 10.72 8.27 -3.04
N TYR A 137 10.12 7.94 -1.89
CA TYR A 137 9.46 8.90 -1.02
C TYR A 137 10.19 8.96 0.31
N LYS A 138 10.33 10.17 0.88
CA LYS A 138 10.65 10.27 2.30
C LYS A 138 9.54 9.58 3.10
N ASN A 139 9.92 8.68 3.99
CA ASN A 139 8.95 7.90 4.73
C ASN A 139 8.28 8.74 5.83
N THR A 140 7.10 9.27 5.54
CA THR A 140 6.26 9.99 6.51
C THR A 140 4.85 9.43 6.55
N PHE A 141 4.67 8.17 6.16
CA PHE A 141 3.38 7.49 6.05
C PHE A 141 2.86 6.95 7.40
N ALA A 142 3.59 7.21 8.49
CA ALA A 142 3.25 6.84 9.86
C ALA A 142 3.01 5.33 10.06
N PHE A 143 3.84 4.48 9.42
CA PHE A 143 3.76 3.03 9.57
C PHE A 143 3.94 2.55 11.01
N ASP A 144 4.70 3.29 11.83
CA ASP A 144 4.84 3.09 13.28
C ASP A 144 3.47 3.12 13.99
N ARG A 145 2.63 4.09 13.64
CA ARG A 145 1.27 4.22 14.21
C ARG A 145 0.33 3.16 13.69
N ILE A 146 0.47 2.79 12.42
CA ILE A 146 -0.32 1.71 11.80
C ILE A 146 0.01 0.38 12.48
N GLN A 147 1.30 0.09 12.68
CA GLN A 147 1.78 -1.08 13.40
C GLN A 147 1.22 -1.12 14.83
N ALA A 148 1.29 -0.02 15.57
CA ALA A 148 0.74 0.05 16.92
C ALA A 148 -0.78 -0.25 16.95
N GLY A 149 -1.52 0.22 15.94
CA GLY A 149 -2.93 -0.12 15.76
C GLY A 149 -3.15 -1.61 15.52
N VAL A 150 -2.34 -2.22 14.66
CA VAL A 150 -2.38 -3.67 14.36
C VAL A 150 -2.09 -4.50 15.62
N ASP A 151 -1.04 -4.15 16.35
CA ASP A 151 -0.69 -4.84 17.59
C ASP A 151 -1.79 -4.69 18.65
N GLY A 152 -2.41 -3.50 18.74
CA GLY A 152 -3.57 -3.26 19.60
C GLY A 152 -4.78 -4.12 19.20
N ALA A 153 -5.10 -4.22 17.92
CA ALA A 153 -6.20 -5.05 17.42
C ALA A 153 -5.96 -6.55 17.70
N ARG A 154 -4.71 -7.01 17.57
CA ARG A 154 -4.33 -8.39 17.88
C ARG A 154 -4.52 -8.72 19.37
N VAL A 155 -4.20 -7.81 20.27
CA VAL A 155 -4.42 -8.00 21.72
C VAL A 155 -5.91 -7.94 22.06
N ALA A 156 -6.67 -7.05 21.40
CA ALA A 156 -8.07 -6.82 21.71
C ALA A 156 -9.03 -7.90 21.16
N TRP A 157 -8.66 -8.64 20.12
CA TRP A 157 -9.54 -9.62 19.48
C TRP A 157 -9.48 -11.00 20.15
N PRO A 158 -10.56 -11.47 20.80
CA PRO A 158 -10.59 -12.78 21.45
C PRO A 158 -11.09 -13.91 20.53
N GLY A 159 -11.50 -13.59 19.30
CA GLY A 159 -12.18 -14.50 18.38
C GLY A 159 -11.23 -15.29 17.47
N SER A 160 -11.81 -16.09 16.58
CA SER A 160 -11.05 -16.82 15.55
C SER A 160 -10.46 -15.88 14.49
N ASP A 161 -9.36 -16.31 13.86
CA ASP A 161 -8.73 -15.63 12.73
C ASP A 161 -9.31 -16.15 11.39
N ASP A 162 -10.56 -15.79 11.08
CA ASP A 162 -11.17 -16.08 9.76
C ASP A 162 -11.12 -14.83 8.88
N PHE A 163 -9.89 -14.48 8.47
CA PHE A 163 -9.64 -13.29 7.67
C PHE A 163 -10.37 -13.31 6.32
N SER A 164 -10.54 -14.48 5.69
CA SER A 164 -11.26 -14.58 4.42
C SER A 164 -12.71 -14.10 4.54
N ARG A 165 -13.39 -14.44 5.64
CA ARG A 165 -14.75 -13.94 5.91
C ARG A 165 -14.75 -12.49 6.37
N ALA A 166 -13.80 -12.10 7.23
CA ALA A 166 -13.66 -10.72 7.68
C ALA A 166 -13.47 -9.76 6.50
N LYS A 167 -12.54 -10.07 5.59
CA LYS A 167 -12.29 -9.32 4.35
C LYS A 167 -13.55 -9.22 3.49
N ARG A 168 -14.24 -10.34 3.25
CA ARG A 168 -15.48 -10.33 2.45
C ARG A 168 -16.57 -9.47 3.08
N THR A 169 -16.75 -9.53 4.39
CA THR A 169 -17.70 -8.68 5.13
C THR A 169 -17.32 -7.21 5.01
N TYR A 170 -16.04 -6.88 5.22
CA TYR A 170 -15.52 -5.53 5.04
C TYR A 170 -15.82 -4.99 3.63
N GLU A 171 -15.52 -5.75 2.57
CA GLU A 171 -15.74 -5.33 1.17
C GLU A 171 -17.22 -5.17 0.81
N GLN A 172 -18.12 -5.94 1.45
CA GLN A 172 -19.57 -5.82 1.25
C GLN A 172 -20.14 -4.57 1.93
N GLU A 173 -19.64 -4.24 3.13
CA GLU A 173 -20.08 -3.09 3.92
C GLU A 173 -19.45 -1.78 3.40
N ASN A 174 -18.19 -1.85 2.97
CA ASN A 174 -17.35 -0.75 2.56
C ASN A 174 -16.99 -0.91 1.08
N CYS A 175 -17.99 -0.72 0.21
CA CYS A 175 -17.72 -0.54 -1.20
C CYS A 175 -17.04 0.83 -1.37
N ILE A 176 -15.81 0.87 -1.90
CA ILE A 176 -15.08 2.13 -2.10
C ILE A 176 -15.87 3.12 -2.96
N ASP A 177 -16.64 2.65 -3.94
CA ASP A 177 -17.51 3.51 -4.73
C ASP A 177 -18.55 4.24 -3.86
N LYS A 178 -18.99 3.65 -2.74
CA LYS A 178 -19.86 4.30 -1.75
C LYS A 178 -19.09 5.29 -0.86
N LEU A 179 -17.85 4.98 -0.50
CA LEU A 179 -16.99 5.88 0.29
C LEU A 179 -16.56 7.12 -0.51
N LEU A 180 -16.41 6.99 -1.82
CA LEU A 180 -16.07 8.08 -2.75
C LEU A 180 -17.28 8.93 -3.16
N THR A 181 -18.50 8.47 -2.90
CA THR A 181 -19.75 9.21 -3.21
C THR A 181 -20.39 9.88 -2.00
N LEU A 182 -19.87 9.64 -0.79
CA LEU A 182 -20.23 10.40 0.41
C LEU A 182 -19.63 11.81 0.29
N LYS A 183 -20.47 12.75 -0.16
CA LYS A 183 -20.22 14.18 0.01
C LYS A 183 -20.23 14.49 1.51
N ASP A 184 -19.21 15.20 1.96
CA ASP A 184 -19.21 15.88 3.26
C ASP A 184 -20.46 16.76 3.45
#